data_AF-A0A7S3W112-F1
#
_entry.id   AF-A0A7S3W112-F1
#
_cell.length_a   1.000
_cell.length_b   1.000
_cell.length_c   1.000
_cell.angle_alpha   90.00
_cell.angle_beta   90.00
_cell.angle_gamma   90.00
#
_symmetry.space_group_name_H-M   'P 1'
#
loop_
_entity.id
_entity.type
_entity.pdbx_description
1 polymer ?
#
loop_
_entity_poly.entity_id
_entity_poly.type
_entity_poly.pdbx_seq_one_letter_code
_entity_poly.pdbx_strand_id
1 'polypeptide(L)'
;AEMPAEPCVLLRAWIDELDDGGPCYVVLATSSASEGATARTLVLQRLLASGGLLVGSSAESLKARQLADDVRAEAVLRWGHRQVRVRGRMREGSAEETADSFRLQLKGFRLGLPMLQQGQPIDEAG
;
A
#
# COMPACT_ATOMS: atom_id res chain seq x y z
N ALA A 1 -10.91 -27.28 4.76
CA ALA A 1 -11.23 -26.12 5.60
C ALA A 1 -12.39 -25.40 4.94
N GLU A 2 -13.40 -25.00 5.72
CA GLU A 2 -14.54 -24.23 5.24
C GLU A 2 -14.09 -22.78 4.97
N MET A 3 -14.58 -22.18 3.89
CA MET A 3 -14.20 -20.83 3.50
C MET A 3 -15.03 -19.82 4.33
N PRO A 4 -14.39 -18.86 5.05
CA PRO A 4 -15.15 -17.85 5.79
C PRO A 4 -16.08 -17.06 4.87
N ALA A 5 -17.26 -16.68 5.39
CA ALA A 5 -18.21 -15.85 4.64
C ALA A 5 -17.59 -14.50 4.23
N GLU A 6 -16.72 -13.94 5.08
CA GLU A 6 -16.00 -12.70 4.83
C GLU A 6 -14.52 -12.99 4.47
N PRO A 7 -14.08 -12.76 3.22
CA PRO A 7 -12.72 -13.07 2.79
C PRO A 7 -11.63 -12.34 3.58
N CYS A 8 -11.94 -11.16 4.12
CA CYS A 8 -11.01 -10.36 4.92
C CYS A 8 -10.64 -11.03 6.25
N VAL A 9 -11.49 -11.93 6.78
CA VAL A 9 -11.20 -12.71 7.99
C VAL A 9 -10.05 -13.69 7.73
N LEU A 10 -10.07 -14.35 6.57
CA LEU A 10 -8.97 -15.24 6.17
C LEU A 10 -7.68 -14.46 5.93
N LEU A 11 -7.76 -13.32 5.25
CA LEU A 11 -6.61 -12.45 5.02
C LEU A 11 -6.02 -11.96 6.34
N ARG A 12 -6.86 -11.56 7.32
CA ARG A 12 -6.41 -11.17 8.66
C ARG A 12 -5.65 -12.30 9.33
N ALA A 13 -6.25 -13.49 9.39
CA ALA A 13 -5.62 -14.65 10.03
C ALA A 13 -4.27 -14.97 9.40
N TRP A 14 -4.16 -14.86 8.07
CA TRP A 14 -2.91 -15.07 7.36
C TRP A 14 -1.86 -13.98 7.57
N ILE A 15 -2.27 -12.72 7.77
CA ILE A 15 -1.34 -11.64 8.14
C ILE A 15 -0.85 -11.85 9.57
N ASP A 16 -1.74 -12.22 10.49
CA ASP A 16 -1.41 -12.43 11.90
C ASP A 16 -0.51 -13.68 12.08
N GLU A 17 -0.67 -14.72 11.26
CA GLU A 17 0.25 -15.88 11.19
C GLU A 17 1.70 -15.46 10.85
N LEU A 18 1.88 -14.33 10.16
CA LEU A 18 3.17 -13.85 9.68
C LEU A 18 3.77 -12.75 10.55
N ASP A 19 3.11 -12.35 11.64
CA ASP A 19 3.61 -11.29 12.51
C ASP A 19 4.85 -11.78 13.29
N ASP A 20 6.00 -11.72 12.61
CA ASP A 20 7.33 -11.89 13.18
C ASP A 20 7.84 -10.59 13.84
N GLY A 21 6.96 -9.59 13.98
CA GLY A 21 7.29 -8.22 14.41
C GLY A 21 7.81 -7.33 13.28
N GLY A 22 7.91 -7.86 12.05
CA GLY A 22 8.36 -7.16 10.86
C GLY A 22 7.24 -6.48 10.06
N PRO A 23 7.58 -5.54 9.15
CA PRO A 23 6.62 -4.89 8.29
C PRO A 23 6.00 -5.86 7.27
N CYS A 24 4.67 -5.80 7.12
CA CYS A 24 3.97 -6.46 6.03
C CYS A 24 4.06 -5.62 4.75
N TYR A 25 4.34 -6.25 3.60
CA TYR A 25 4.49 -5.57 2.31
C TYR A 25 3.41 -5.97 1.31
N VAL A 26 2.99 -5.00 0.49
CA VAL A 26 2.08 -5.20 -0.65
C VAL A 26 2.74 -4.71 -1.93
N VAL A 27 2.55 -5.41 -3.04
CA VAL A 27 2.85 -4.87 -4.38
C VAL A 27 1.59 -4.21 -4.89
N LEU A 28 1.62 -2.89 -5.09
CA LEU A 28 0.51 -2.13 -5.64
C LEU A 28 0.76 -1.89 -7.12
N ALA A 29 -0.19 -2.25 -7.98
CA ALA A 29 -0.25 -1.90 -9.39
C ALA A 29 -1.27 -0.78 -9.62
N THR A 30 -0.89 0.24 -10.36
CA THR A 30 -1.74 1.36 -10.81
C THR A 30 -1.44 1.64 -12.28
N SER A 31 -2.34 2.34 -12.97
CA SER A 31 -2.16 2.69 -14.38
C SER A 31 -2.75 4.05 -14.69
N SER A 32 -2.24 4.71 -15.71
CA SER A 32 -2.90 5.83 -16.38
C SER A 32 -2.78 5.66 -17.89
N ALA A 33 -3.57 6.42 -18.66
CA ALA A 33 -3.46 6.41 -20.11
C ALA A 33 -2.09 6.93 -20.60
N SER A 34 -1.50 7.89 -19.89
CA SER A 34 -0.24 8.55 -20.26
C SER A 34 1.02 7.77 -19.88
N GLU A 35 1.03 7.11 -18.72
CA GLU A 35 2.22 6.48 -18.13
C GLU A 35 2.18 4.95 -18.23
N GLY A 36 1.04 4.37 -18.62
CA GLY A 36 0.82 2.94 -18.63
C GLY A 36 0.76 2.33 -17.22
N ALA A 37 0.83 0.99 -17.14
CA ALA A 37 0.78 0.27 -15.89
C ALA A 37 2.15 0.29 -15.19
N THR A 38 2.17 0.60 -13.89
CA THR A 38 3.36 0.51 -13.06
C THR A 38 3.06 -0.20 -11.75
N ALA A 39 4.06 -0.86 -11.17
CA ALA A 39 3.95 -1.60 -9.91
C ALA A 39 5.09 -1.26 -8.96
N ARG A 40 4.82 -1.28 -7.66
CA ARG A 40 5.81 -0.99 -6.61
C ARG A 40 5.45 -1.66 -5.29
N THR A 41 6.45 -1.95 -4.48
CA THR A 41 6.27 -2.44 -3.11
C THR A 41 5.97 -1.28 -2.16
N LEU A 42 4.97 -1.44 -1.31
CA LEU A 42 4.59 -0.53 -0.23
C LEU A 42 4.49 -1.30 1.08
N VAL A 43 4.68 -0.59 2.19
CA VAL A 43 4.36 -1.13 3.52
C VAL A 43 2.85 -1.08 3.71
N LEU A 44 2.26 -2.22 4.05
CA LEU A 44 0.88 -2.31 4.53
C LEU A 44 0.85 -1.77 5.97
N GLN A 45 0.20 -0.63 6.16
CA GLN A 45 0.11 0.00 7.48
C GLN A 45 -1.01 -0.61 8.32
N ARG A 46 -2.12 -0.97 7.66
CA ARG A 46 -3.29 -1.55 8.32
C ARG A 46 -4.18 -2.27 7.29
N LEU A 47 -4.74 -3.41 7.68
CA LEU A 47 -5.95 -3.95 7.07
C LEU A 47 -7.15 -3.37 7.83
N LEU A 48 -8.08 -2.74 7.13
CA LEU A 48 -9.28 -2.13 7.72
C LEU A 48 -10.33 -3.21 8.04
N ALA A 49 -11.24 -2.91 8.97
CA ALA A 49 -12.35 -3.82 9.29
C ALA A 49 -13.25 -4.10 8.08
N SER A 50 -13.36 -3.15 7.15
CA SER A 50 -14.06 -3.29 5.87
C SER A 50 -13.35 -4.17 4.84
N GLY A 51 -12.14 -4.67 5.14
CA GLY A 51 -11.30 -5.42 4.20
C GLY A 51 -10.41 -4.56 3.30
N GLY A 52 -10.44 -3.23 3.46
CA GLY A 52 -9.56 -2.32 2.72
C GLY A 52 -8.10 -2.37 3.18
N LEU A 53 -7.15 -2.16 2.27
CA LEU A 53 -5.72 -2.05 2.57
C LEU A 53 -5.35 -0.58 2.73
N LEU A 54 -4.77 -0.21 3.87
CA LEU A 54 -4.23 1.13 4.12
C LEU A 54 -2.71 1.13 3.89
N VAL A 55 -2.27 1.98 2.97
CA VAL A 55 -0.86 2.20 2.63
C VAL A 55 -0.54 3.68 2.66
N GLY A 56 0.69 4.02 3.07
CA GLY A 56 1.16 5.40 3.03
C GLY A 56 1.67 5.77 1.63
N SER A 57 1.43 7.01 1.20
CA SER A 57 1.98 7.55 -0.05
C SER A 57 2.13 9.07 0.02
N SER A 58 3.07 9.61 -0.75
CA SER A 58 3.12 11.04 -1.06
C SER A 58 2.16 11.40 -2.20
N ALA A 59 1.52 12.56 -2.11
CA ALA A 59 0.66 13.14 -3.15
C ALA A 59 1.43 13.49 -4.44
N GLU A 60 2.74 13.71 -4.36
CA GLU A 60 3.57 14.06 -5.52
C GLU A 60 4.05 12.85 -6.32
N SER A 61 3.81 11.64 -5.80
CA SER A 61 4.37 10.42 -6.38
C SER A 61 3.68 10.01 -7.69
N LEU A 62 4.39 9.25 -8.53
CA LEU A 62 3.84 8.71 -9.78
C LEU A 62 2.51 7.97 -9.57
N LYS A 63 2.41 7.15 -8.51
CA LYS A 63 1.17 6.41 -8.22
C LYS A 63 0.00 7.34 -7.86
N ALA A 64 0.27 8.47 -7.19
CA ALA A 64 -0.76 9.45 -6.88
C ALA A 64 -1.26 10.15 -8.15
N ARG A 65 -0.35 10.53 -9.04
CA ARG A 65 -0.70 11.07 -10.37
C ARG A 65 -1.51 10.07 -11.21
N GLN A 66 -1.11 8.81 -11.21
CA GLN A 66 -1.85 7.75 -11.91
C GLN A 66 -3.26 7.55 -11.32
N LEU A 67 -3.38 7.54 -9.99
CA LEU A 67 -4.66 7.36 -9.31
C LEU A 67 -5.61 8.56 -9.43
N ALA A 68 -5.08 9.75 -9.75
CA ALA A 68 -5.90 10.90 -10.10
C ALA A 68 -6.58 10.74 -11.47
N ASP A 69 -5.97 9.99 -12.40
CA ASP A 69 -6.52 9.67 -13.72
C ASP A 69 -7.42 8.42 -13.66
N ASP A 70 -6.95 7.35 -13.01
CA ASP A 70 -7.69 6.10 -12.86
C ASP A 70 -7.52 5.52 -11.44
N VAL A 71 -8.60 5.59 -10.67
CA VAL A 71 -8.63 5.10 -9.29
C VAL A 71 -8.51 3.58 -9.17
N ARG A 72 -8.60 2.82 -10.27
CA ARG A 72 -8.51 1.36 -10.24
C ARG A 72 -7.09 0.92 -9.90
N ALA A 73 -6.99 -0.03 -8.99
CA ALA A 73 -5.72 -0.61 -8.58
C ALA A 73 -5.85 -2.10 -8.28
N GLU A 74 -4.72 -2.77 -8.27
CA GLU A 74 -4.60 -4.14 -7.79
C GLU A 74 -3.43 -4.24 -6.82
N ALA A 75 -3.65 -4.88 -5.68
CA ALA A 75 -2.62 -5.16 -4.69
C ALA A 75 -2.37 -6.67 -4.60
N VAL A 76 -1.11 -7.06 -4.50
CA VAL A 76 -0.68 -8.44 -4.31
C VAL A 76 0.12 -8.54 -3.02
N LEU A 77 -0.27 -9.49 -2.17
CA LEU A 77 0.49 -9.92 -1.01
C LEU A 77 0.98 -11.34 -1.28
N ARG A 78 2.26 -11.61 -1.04
CA ARG A 78 2.87 -12.93 -1.27
C ARG A 78 3.72 -13.31 -0.08
N TRP A 79 3.57 -14.55 0.39
CA TRP A 79 4.40 -15.13 1.43
C TRP A 79 4.55 -16.63 1.21
N GLY A 80 5.77 -17.15 1.29
CA GLY A 80 6.07 -18.54 0.96
C GLY A 80 5.48 -18.95 -0.40
N HIS A 81 4.55 -19.91 -0.39
CA HIS A 81 3.81 -20.39 -1.56
C HIS A 81 2.37 -19.86 -1.66
N ARG A 82 1.96 -18.90 -0.81
CA ARG A 82 0.63 -18.29 -0.79
C ARG A 82 0.65 -16.90 -1.44
N GLN A 83 -0.46 -16.55 -2.08
CA GLN A 83 -0.68 -15.24 -2.66
C GLN A 83 -2.12 -14.79 -2.46
N VAL A 84 -2.31 -13.53 -2.08
CA VAL A 84 -3.62 -12.85 -2.06
C VAL A 84 -3.59 -11.69 -3.03
N ARG A 85 -4.66 -11.57 -3.83
CA ARG A 85 -4.88 -10.46 -4.77
C ARG A 85 -6.10 -9.67 -4.31
N VAL A 86 -5.95 -8.37 -4.18
CA VAL A 86 -7.03 -7.44 -3.84
C VAL A 86 -7.20 -6.47 -5.00
N ARG A 87 -8.34 -6.53 -5.68
CA ARG A 87 -8.66 -5.62 -6.80
C ARG A 87 -9.74 -4.66 -6.35
N GLY A 88 -9.56 -3.37 -6.63
CA GLY A 88 -10.53 -2.37 -6.19
C GLY A 88 -10.24 -0.97 -6.71
N ARG A 89 -10.83 0.01 -6.02
CA ARG A 89 -10.60 1.43 -6.23
C ARG A 89 -9.86 2.00 -5.02
N MET A 90 -8.84 2.80 -5.28
CA MET A 90 -8.18 3.59 -4.26
C MET A 90 -9.01 4.84 -3.96
N ARG A 91 -8.96 5.27 -2.70
CA ARG A 91 -9.45 6.57 -2.25
C ARG A 91 -8.41 7.17 -1.31
N GLU A 92 -8.48 8.47 -1.12
CA GLU A 92 -7.74 9.09 -0.02
C GLU A 92 -8.25 8.55 1.32
N GLY A 93 -7.32 8.41 2.27
CA GLY A 93 -7.63 8.04 3.64
C GLY A 93 -8.38 9.17 4.34
N SER A 94 -9.25 8.84 5.29
CA SER A 94 -9.81 9.85 6.18
C SER A 94 -8.71 10.52 7.00
N ALA A 95 -9.00 11.68 7.61
CA ALA A 95 -8.05 12.36 8.50
C ALA A 95 -7.60 11.44 9.66
N GLU A 96 -8.51 10.59 10.16
CA GLU A 96 -8.22 9.60 11.20
C GLU A 96 -7.30 8.48 10.71
N GLU A 97 -7.61 7.88 9.54
CA GLU A 97 -6.77 6.85 8.90
C GLU A 97 -5.36 7.39 8.61
N THR A 98 -5.27 8.67 8.21
CA THR A 98 -4.02 9.35 7.82
C THR A 98 -3.17 9.73 9.05
N ALA A 99 -3.78 10.24 10.12
CA ALA A 99 -3.05 10.62 11.34
C ALA A 99 -2.39 9.42 12.00
N ASP A 100 -3.10 8.29 12.06
CA ASP A 100 -2.56 7.02 12.57
C ASP A 100 -1.44 6.46 11.69
N SER A 101 -1.63 6.52 10.37
CA SER A 101 -0.65 6.14 9.35
C SER A 101 0.67 6.91 9.48
N PHE A 102 0.59 8.23 9.66
CA PHE A 102 1.75 9.11 9.81
C PHE A 102 2.56 8.78 11.08
N ARG A 103 1.88 8.45 12.19
CA ARG A 103 2.56 8.03 13.43
C ARG A 103 3.34 6.72 13.26
N LEU A 104 2.86 5.79 12.43
CA LEU A 104 3.58 4.55 12.11
C LEU A 104 4.81 4.81 11.23
N GLN A 105 4.69 5.71 10.25
CA GLN A 105 5.83 6.12 9.41
C GLN A 105 6.95 6.77 10.22
N LEU A 106 6.63 7.62 11.20
CA LEU A 106 7.63 8.26 12.08
C LEU A 106 8.36 7.27 13.00
N LYS A 107 7.73 6.15 13.37
CA LYS A 107 8.40 5.08 14.14
C LYS A 107 9.37 4.28 13.28
N GLY A 108 9.06 4.10 11.99
CA GLY A 108 9.89 3.37 11.03
C GLY A 108 11.00 4.21 10.37
N PHE A 109 10.77 5.51 10.17
CA PHE A 109 11.73 6.44 9.58
C PHE A 109 12.42 7.27 10.67
N ARG A 110 13.63 6.85 11.07
CA ARG A 110 14.58 7.77 11.71
C ARG A 110 15.25 8.59 10.60
N LEU A 111 14.74 9.82 10.41
CA LEU A 111 15.21 10.89 9.50
C LEU A 111 14.70 10.83 8.05
N GLY A 112 14.07 11.93 7.59
CA GLY A 112 14.03 12.29 6.17
C GLY A 112 12.72 12.07 5.36
N LEU A 113 11.54 12.42 5.88
CA LEU A 113 10.30 12.44 5.07
C LEU A 113 10.15 13.67 4.12
N PRO A 114 10.62 14.89 4.44
CA PRO A 114 10.39 16.04 3.55
C PRO A 114 11.33 16.17 2.35
N MET A 115 12.40 15.37 2.26
CA MET A 115 13.47 15.57 1.25
C MET A 115 13.44 14.57 0.08
N LEU A 116 12.50 13.63 0.07
CA LEU A 116 12.42 12.61 -0.97
C LEU A 116 11.37 13.00 -2.00
N GLN A 117 11.82 13.49 -3.17
CA GLN A 117 10.99 13.66 -4.36
C GLN A 117 10.61 12.28 -4.93
N GLN A 118 9.69 11.59 -4.24
CA GLN A 118 9.37 10.20 -4.49
C GLN A 118 8.86 9.99 -5.92
N GLY A 119 9.67 9.32 -6.76
CA GLY A 119 9.29 8.96 -8.12
C GLY A 119 9.54 10.07 -9.16
N GLN A 120 10.39 11.05 -8.84
CA GLN A 120 11.04 11.89 -9.84
C GLN A 120 12.35 11.23 -10.31
N PRO A 121 12.78 11.45 -11.57
CA PRO A 121 14.14 11.12 -11.98
C PRO A 121 15.15 11.80 -11.04
N ILE A 122 16.15 11.05 -10.59
CA ILE A 122 17.33 11.64 -9.94
C ILE A 122 18.21 12.12 -11.10
N ASP A 123 18.46 13.42 -11.18
CA ASP A 123 19.50 13.93 -12.06
C ASP A 123 20.86 13.40 -11.58
N GLU A 124 21.83 13.17 -12.47
CA GLU A 124 23.14 12.61 -12.10
C GLU A 124 23.99 13.56 -11.21
N ALA A 125 23.38 14.48 -10.47
CA ALA A 125 24.04 15.42 -9.59
C ALA A 125 23.41 15.41 -8.18
N GLY A 126 23.71 14.38 -7.37
CA GLY A 126 23.40 14.38 -5.93
C GLY A 126 23.58 13.04 -5.24
#